data_AF-A0A1J0VZU6-F1
#
_entry.id   AF-A0A1J0VZU6-F1
#
_cell.length_a   1.000
_cell.length_b   1.000
_cell.length_c   1.000
_cell.angle_alpha   90.00
_cell.angle_beta   90.00
_cell.angle_gamma   90.00
#
_symmetry.space_group_name_H-M   'P 1'
#
loop_
_entity.id
_entity.type
_entity.pdbx_description
1 polymer ?
#
loop_
_entity_poly.entity_id
_entity_poly.type
_entity_poly.pdbx_seq_one_letter_code
_entity_poly.pdbx_strand_id
1 'polypeptide(L)'
;MRGIRSIVLAAAVLAFAPAFAHADPPPIFTQEEQCETTRDLVNNIRAAKPDATPEEIADAFVNYMDSLGAYNRVPQAKESDRQITLANIERCGLA
;
A
#
# COMPACT_ATOMS: atom_id res chain seq x y z
N MET A 1 47.58 14.83 44.87
CA MET A 1 46.58 15.23 43.86
C MET A 1 46.40 14.12 42.84
N ARG A 2 45.20 13.51 42.81
CA ARG A 2 44.47 12.94 41.64
C ARG A 2 43.58 11.79 42.13
N GLY A 3 42.33 12.15 42.44
CA GLY A 3 41.24 11.19 42.53
C GLY A 3 40.73 10.83 41.13
N ILE A 4 40.30 9.59 40.97
CA ILE A 4 39.51 9.11 39.82
C ILE A 4 38.49 8.12 40.43
N ARG A 5 37.35 8.61 40.90
CA ARG A 5 36.06 8.78 40.18
C ARG A 5 35.34 7.44 39.95
N SER A 6 34.51 7.09 40.92
CA SER A 6 33.29 6.30 40.71
C SER A 6 32.39 7.01 39.70
N ILE A 7 31.94 6.30 38.67
CA ILE A 7 30.80 6.65 37.81
C ILE A 7 29.98 5.36 37.70
N VAL A 8 29.10 5.10 38.68
CA VAL A 8 27.64 5.19 38.55
C VAL A 8 27.14 4.46 37.29
N LEU A 9 26.69 3.22 37.50
CA LEU A 9 25.71 2.53 36.67
C LEU A 9 24.50 3.46 36.45
N ALA A 10 24.30 3.95 35.23
CA ALA A 10 23.09 4.68 34.91
C ALA A 10 22.67 4.44 33.46
N ALA A 11 21.38 4.09 33.34
CA ALA A 11 20.54 4.27 32.17
C ALA A 11 20.81 3.35 30.95
N ALA A 12 20.33 2.11 31.06
CA ALA A 12 19.76 1.42 29.91
C ALA A 12 18.35 0.92 30.26
N VAL A 13 17.49 1.84 30.74
CA VAL A 13 16.04 1.65 30.63
C VAL A 13 15.70 2.03 29.19
N LEU A 14 15.94 1.11 28.27
CA LEU A 14 15.37 1.17 26.93
C LEU A 14 13.86 1.21 27.13
N ALA A 15 13.30 2.38 26.87
CA ALA A 15 11.88 2.64 26.92
C ALA A 15 11.15 1.61 26.07
N PHE A 16 10.49 0.66 26.73
CA PHE A 16 9.35 -0.05 26.18
C PHE A 16 8.21 0.97 26.04
N ALA A 17 8.33 1.87 25.07
CA ALA A 17 7.14 2.48 24.52
C ALA A 17 6.33 1.31 23.92
N PRO A 18 5.07 1.10 24.32
CA PRO A 18 4.22 0.19 23.57
C PRO A 18 4.18 0.76 22.16
N ALA A 19 4.83 0.06 21.22
CA ALA A 19 4.49 0.24 19.83
C ALA A 19 3.02 -0.13 19.76
N PHE A 20 2.14 0.88 19.73
CA PHE A 20 0.78 0.68 19.31
C PHE A 20 0.90 0.22 17.86
N ALA A 21 1.01 -1.09 17.67
CA ALA A 21 0.72 -1.74 16.42
C ALA A 21 -0.75 -1.42 16.18
N HIS A 22 -1.01 -0.32 15.47
CA HIS A 22 -2.30 -0.11 14.83
C HIS A 22 -2.45 -1.29 13.89
N ALA A 23 -3.11 -2.35 14.36
CA ALA A 23 -3.57 -3.39 13.48
C ALA A 23 -4.46 -2.68 12.47
N ASP A 24 -4.04 -2.70 11.21
CA ASP A 24 -4.86 -2.15 10.15
C ASP A 24 -6.28 -2.70 10.30
N PRO A 25 -7.31 -1.85 10.17
CA PRO A 25 -8.68 -2.33 10.26
C PRO A 25 -8.83 -3.51 9.28
N PRO A 26 -9.58 -4.56 9.67
CA PRO A 26 -9.74 -5.72 8.81
C PRO A 26 -10.27 -5.23 7.44
N PRO A 27 -9.73 -5.77 6.34
CA PRO A 27 -10.15 -5.32 5.01
C PRO A 27 -11.65 -5.55 4.85
N ILE A 28 -12.32 -4.59 4.21
CA ILE A 28 -13.78 -4.61 3.99
C ILE A 28 -14.16 -5.75 3.03
N PHE A 29 -13.25 -6.09 2.11
CA PHE A 29 -13.38 -7.20 1.17
C PHE A 29 -12.43 -8.33 1.56
N THR A 30 -12.88 -9.56 1.37
CA THR A 30 -12.04 -10.75 1.45
C THR A 30 -10.91 -10.71 0.40
N GLN A 31 -9.89 -11.54 0.58
CA GLN A 31 -8.81 -11.65 -0.41
C GLN A 31 -9.33 -12.16 -1.76
N GLU A 32 -10.29 -13.09 -1.75
CA GLU A 32 -10.90 -13.64 -2.95
C GLU A 32 -11.62 -12.56 -3.76
N GLU A 33 -12.49 -11.78 -3.12
CA GLU A 33 -13.21 -10.66 -3.77
C GLU A 33 -12.26 -9.61 -4.36
N GLN A 34 -11.15 -9.31 -3.66
CA GLN A 34 -10.13 -8.40 -4.18
C GLN A 34 -9.45 -8.97 -5.43
N CYS A 35 -9.17 -10.28 -5.45
CA CYS A 35 -8.55 -10.93 -6.61
C CYS A 35 -9.51 -11.10 -7.79
N GLU A 36 -10.79 -11.33 -7.56
CA GLU A 36 -11.81 -11.35 -8.61
C GLU A 36 -11.96 -9.97 -9.26
N THR A 37 -12.13 -8.93 -8.44
CA THR A 37 -12.25 -7.54 -8.93
C THR A 37 -11.02 -7.12 -9.73
N THR A 38 -9.83 -7.46 -9.25
CA THR A 38 -8.58 -7.11 -9.93
C THR A 38 -8.42 -7.89 -11.24
N ARG A 39 -8.86 -9.15 -11.28
CA ARG A 39 -8.84 -9.96 -12.50
C ARG A 39 -9.76 -9.42 -13.58
N ASP A 40 -10.95 -8.94 -13.20
CA ASP A 40 -11.86 -8.31 -14.14
C ASP A 40 -11.27 -7.02 -14.72
N LEU A 41 -10.63 -6.20 -13.88
CA LEU A 41 -9.90 -5.01 -14.35
C LEU A 41 -8.80 -5.38 -15.36
N VAL A 42 -7.92 -6.33 -15.00
CA VAL A 42 -6.83 -6.80 -15.86
C VAL A 42 -7.36 -7.34 -17.18
N ASN A 43 -8.39 -8.19 -17.14
CA ASN A 43 -8.99 -8.78 -18.34
C ASN A 43 -9.61 -7.72 -19.25
N ASN A 44 -10.33 -6.74 -18.68
CA ASN A 44 -10.95 -5.67 -19.46
C ASN A 44 -9.90 -4.81 -20.17
N ILE A 45 -8.80 -4.48 -19.49
CA ILE A 45 -7.73 -3.68 -20.10
C ILE A 45 -6.99 -4.52 -21.15
N ARG A 46 -6.66 -5.78 -20.85
CA ARG A 46 -6.00 -6.68 -21.81
C ARG A 46 -6.87 -7.07 -23.00
N ALA A 47 -8.19 -7.00 -22.89
CA ALA A 47 -9.08 -7.16 -24.04
C ALA A 47 -8.87 -6.08 -25.11
N ALA A 48 -8.50 -4.86 -24.70
CA ALA A 48 -8.17 -3.76 -25.63
C ALA A 48 -6.68 -3.68 -25.96
N LYS A 49 -5.81 -4.01 -24.99
CA LYS A 49 -4.35 -3.99 -25.12
C LYS A 49 -3.74 -5.28 -24.54
N PRO A 50 -3.62 -6.37 -25.32
CA PRO A 50 -3.25 -7.69 -24.81
C PRO A 50 -1.91 -7.77 -24.09
N ASP A 51 -0.99 -6.86 -24.41
CA ASP A 51 0.37 -6.76 -23.87
C ASP A 51 0.50 -5.73 -22.74
N ALA A 52 -0.62 -5.21 -22.23
CA ALA A 52 -0.59 -4.22 -21.15
C ALA A 52 0.16 -4.76 -19.91
N THR A 53 1.16 -4.00 -19.49
CA THR A 53 1.94 -4.31 -18.28
C THR A 53 1.12 -4.00 -17.02
N PRO A 54 1.49 -4.55 -15.85
CA PRO A 54 0.85 -4.20 -14.58
C PRO A 54 0.78 -2.69 -14.31
N GLU A 55 1.84 -1.96 -14.63
CA GLU A 55 1.91 -0.50 -14.50
C GLU A 55 0.90 0.19 -15.39
N GLU A 56 0.82 -0.21 -16.66
CA GLU A 56 -0.14 0.37 -17.61
C GLU A 56 -1.59 0.08 -17.21
N ILE A 57 -1.86 -1.08 -16.62
CA ILE A 57 -3.17 -1.45 -16.08
C ILE A 57 -3.53 -0.56 -14.89
N ALA A 58 -2.60 -0.39 -13.94
CA ALA A 58 -2.81 0.48 -12.78
C ALA A 58 -2.98 1.96 -13.19
N ASP A 59 -2.19 2.43 -14.16
CA ASP A 59 -2.30 3.77 -14.72
C ASP A 59 -3.64 4.00 -15.44
N ALA A 60 -4.08 3.02 -16.22
CA ALA A 60 -5.39 3.09 -16.88
C ALA A 60 -6.53 3.17 -15.86
N PHE A 61 -6.48 2.38 -14.78
CA PHE A 61 -7.47 2.42 -13.71
C PHE A 61 -7.55 3.80 -13.06
N VAL A 62 -6.43 4.34 -12.58
CA VAL A 62 -6.46 5.63 -11.86
C VAL A 62 -6.77 6.80 -12.79
N ASN A 63 -6.40 6.73 -14.08
CA ASN A 63 -6.80 7.77 -15.03
C ASN A 63 -8.30 7.71 -15.36
N TYR A 64 -8.90 6.53 -15.40
CA TYR A 64 -10.35 6.39 -15.53
C TYR A 64 -11.06 6.97 -14.30
N MET A 65 -10.64 6.60 -13.09
CA MET A 65 -11.22 7.14 -11.85
C MET A 65 -11.05 8.66 -11.74
N ASP A 66 -9.90 9.19 -12.15
CA ASP A 66 -9.64 10.63 -12.21
C ASP A 66 -10.58 11.34 -13.20
N SER A 67 -10.87 10.73 -14.35
CA SER A 67 -11.81 11.27 -15.34
C SER A 67 -13.25 11.38 -14.79
N LEU A 68 -13.60 10.55 -13.80
CA LEU A 68 -14.86 10.60 -13.06
C LEU A 68 -14.83 11.62 -11.90
N GLY A 69 -13.70 12.29 -11.68
CA GLY A 69 -13.50 13.25 -10.61
C GLY A 69 -13.27 12.63 -9.23
N ALA A 70 -12.93 11.33 -9.15
CA ALA A 70 -12.76 10.61 -7.89
C ALA A 70 -11.70 11.26 -6.98
N TYR A 71 -10.69 11.90 -7.56
CA TYR A 71 -9.56 12.48 -6.82
C TYR A 71 -9.63 13.99 -6.64
N ASN A 72 -10.68 14.67 -7.12
CA ASN A 72 -10.79 16.13 -7.10
C ASN A 72 -10.63 16.75 -5.70
N ARG A 73 -11.09 16.05 -4.65
CA ARG A 73 -10.99 16.50 -3.26
C ARG A 73 -9.81 15.90 -2.50
N VAL A 74 -9.24 14.80 -3.00
CA VAL A 74 -8.16 14.04 -2.35
C VAL A 74 -7.14 13.61 -3.42
N PRO A 75 -6.36 14.54 -4.01
CA PRO A 75 -5.47 14.21 -5.13
C PRO A 75 -4.42 13.15 -4.80
N GLN A 76 -3.98 13.09 -3.54
CA GLN A 76 -3.02 12.11 -3.06
C GLN A 76 -3.55 10.66 -3.08
N ALA A 77 -4.88 10.47 -3.10
CA ALA A 77 -5.46 9.13 -3.19
C ALA A 77 -5.19 8.47 -4.55
N LYS A 78 -4.94 9.26 -5.61
CA LYS A 78 -4.63 8.72 -6.94
C LYS A 78 -3.41 7.80 -6.91
N GLU A 79 -2.31 8.26 -6.31
CA GLU A 79 -1.10 7.43 -6.22
C GLU A 79 -1.30 6.26 -5.26
N SER A 80 -2.04 6.45 -4.16
CA SER A 80 -2.36 5.36 -3.24
C SER A 80 -3.12 4.24 -3.95
N ASP A 81 -4.17 4.57 -4.71
CA ASP A 81 -4.98 3.60 -5.45
C ASP A 81 -4.17 2.91 -6.56
N ARG A 82 -3.24 3.63 -7.19
CA ARG A 82 -2.32 3.06 -8.17
C ARG A 82 -1.47 1.97 -7.53
N GLN A 83 -0.86 2.25 -6.37
CA GLN A 83 -0.03 1.29 -5.65
C GLN A 83 -0.84 0.10 -5.10
N ILE A 84 -2.06 0.34 -4.61
CA ILE A 84 -2.97 -0.73 -4.18
C ILE A 84 -3.33 -1.65 -5.36
N THR A 85 -3.61 -1.07 -6.54
CA THR A 85 -3.91 -1.83 -7.75
C THR A 85 -2.72 -2.70 -8.16
N LEU A 86 -1.51 -2.14 -8.18
CA LEU A 86 -0.28 -2.89 -8.45
C LEU A 86 -0.07 -4.05 -7.46
N ALA A 87 -0.20 -3.76 -6.16
CA ALA A 87 -0.06 -4.76 -5.12
C ALA A 87 -1.09 -5.90 -5.26
N ASN A 88 -2.32 -5.58 -5.67
CA ASN A 88 -3.34 -6.60 -5.94
C ASN A 88 -3.01 -7.43 -7.18
N ILE A 89 -2.52 -6.82 -8.27
CA ILE A 89 -2.10 -7.55 -9.47
C ILE A 89 -1.00 -8.56 -9.11
N GLU A 90 0.01 -8.12 -8.37
CA GLU A 90 1.12 -8.98 -7.92
C GLU A 90 0.61 -10.09 -6.98
N ARG A 91 -0.08 -9.71 -5.90
CA ARG A 91 -0.55 -10.64 -4.86
C ARG A 91 -1.49 -11.72 -5.40
N CYS A 92 -2.28 -11.39 -6.43
CA CYS A 92 -3.22 -12.31 -7.06
C CYS A 92 -2.62 -13.08 -8.25
N GLY A 93 -1.33 -12.90 -8.57
CA GLY A 93 -0.65 -13.62 -9.64
C GLY A 93 -1.14 -13.24 -11.05
N LEU A 94 -1.51 -11.98 -11.25
CA LEU A 94 -2.13 -11.47 -12.49
C LEU A 94 -1.15 -10.66 -13.38
N ALA A 95 0.11 -10.54 -12.96
CA ALA A 95 1.14 -9.80 -13.66
C ALA A 95 1.41 -10.32 -15.07
#